data_AF-A0A927N1F8-F1
#
_entry.id   AF-A0A927N1F8-F1
#
_cell.length_a   1.000
_cell.length_b   1.000
_cell.length_c   1.000
_cell.angle_alpha   90.00
_cell.angle_beta   90.00
_cell.angle_gamma   90.00
#
_symmetry.space_group_name_H-M   'P 1'
#
loop_
_entity.id
_entity.type
_entity.pdbx_description
1 polymer ?
#
loop_
_entity_poly.entity_id
_entity_poly.type
_entity_poly.pdbx_seq_one_letter_code
_entity_poly.pdbx_strand_id
1 'polypeptide(L)'
;MGSVRRLSRKTFLGAAGFGAVALAVGPALSGDVEARAAEVRAGHGSGEDTALRVVSWNIRNGRLGGTDPHFTGGEQNLRQLIQFLRRERPDVLVTVETYGAGDEILAGLNRGVDEDRRYAGVQITVGTKEQEEGPDRDNLWLFTRYPVVERYAPINEDRLSSFNFGGIRIRLPDGKEVSVFSTWLWNAGWAWGTADDTALDLKYGLPRRWTDQEIIQTDLERRQEMASVIVNERLPQYIGDPGAPVIMAGDFNTMSPLDWSAQWAGAPGHEGLVLEWPAMKVFEQAGFVDTYRAANPDAGRYPGRTWSPYFGFGYAPGRIDFILARGADIRITGSHTHTRRLPEHQVVSFDDQFPFYSDHGVVVSDLVVHGGGPSYFGEPPRETEPPFGVEWPEPAGKLVPREEITATATTAHVGFEATKAIDGDVATMWHSEWSPKSSLPQSITLELGKVRRVRTLTYQGRVTSRYNGNVTHWRVLAARDGSSFHQVVEGTWEANSWEKAIDLKGIHASHLRFEVIWGFETTWISGSTDPGLAAATEIRVYEEPAG
;
A
#
# COMPACT_ATOMS: atom_id res chain seq x y z
N MET A 1 -26.13 64.57 6.73
CA MET A 1 -25.90 65.63 5.72
C MET A 1 -25.11 65.03 4.57
N GLY A 2 -25.70 64.99 3.36
CA GLY A 2 -25.04 64.71 2.06
C GLY A 2 -24.39 63.33 1.91
N SER A 3 -24.32 62.67 0.75
CA SER A 3 -24.70 63.01 -0.60
C SER A 3 -24.77 61.71 -1.42
N VAL A 4 -25.66 61.74 -2.40
CA VAL A 4 -25.99 60.77 -3.45
C VAL A 4 -24.83 60.52 -4.43
N ARG A 5 -24.80 59.33 -5.05
CA ARG A 5 -24.60 58.99 -6.51
C ARG A 5 -23.79 57.68 -6.66
N ARG A 6 -24.06 56.70 -7.54
CA ARG A 6 -25.07 56.44 -8.60
C ARG A 6 -24.96 54.95 -9.02
N LEU A 7 -26.10 54.31 -9.32
CA LEU A 7 -26.47 53.42 -10.45
C LEU A 7 -25.45 52.32 -10.92
N SER A 8 -25.83 51.07 -11.23
CA SER A 8 -26.94 50.70 -12.14
C SER A 8 -27.20 49.17 -12.23
N ARG A 9 -28.46 48.84 -12.60
CA ARG A 9 -28.97 47.66 -13.36
C ARG A 9 -28.98 46.28 -12.67
N LYS A 10 -30.15 45.78 -12.26
CA LYS A 10 -31.25 45.08 -13.02
C LYS A 10 -30.98 43.58 -13.26
N THR A 11 -31.58 42.78 -12.39
CA THR A 11 -32.33 41.53 -12.59
C THR A 11 -32.22 40.74 -13.90
N PHE A 12 -32.05 39.41 -13.77
CA PHE A 12 -32.65 38.39 -14.64
C PHE A 12 -33.09 37.15 -13.85
N LEU A 13 -34.34 36.74 -14.09
CA LEU A 13 -34.93 35.42 -13.82
C LEU A 13 -34.51 34.44 -14.93
N GLY A 14 -34.55 33.12 -14.66
CA GLY A 14 -34.88 32.13 -15.69
C GLY A 14 -34.19 30.77 -15.56
N ALA A 15 -35.00 29.71 -15.38
CA ALA A 15 -34.61 28.30 -15.27
C ALA A 15 -34.43 27.59 -16.63
N ALA A 16 -33.55 26.58 -16.66
CA ALA A 16 -33.57 25.34 -17.48
C ALA A 16 -32.29 24.56 -17.10
N GLY A 17 -32.28 23.30 -16.66
CA GLY A 17 -32.74 22.10 -17.36
C GLY A 17 -31.50 21.22 -17.64
N PHE A 18 -31.19 20.26 -16.75
CA PHE A 18 -30.13 19.26 -17.00
C PHE A 18 -30.77 17.89 -17.20
N GLY A 19 -30.76 17.43 -18.46
CA GLY A 19 -31.11 16.08 -18.83
C GLY A 19 -29.99 15.11 -18.46
N ALA A 20 -30.36 13.97 -17.87
CA ALA A 20 -29.48 12.86 -17.61
C ALA A 20 -29.09 12.18 -18.93
N VAL A 21 -27.80 12.01 -19.18
CA VAL A 21 -27.28 11.07 -20.19
C VAL A 21 -26.75 9.86 -19.44
N ALA A 22 -27.49 8.75 -19.55
CA ALA A 22 -27.02 7.44 -19.16
C ALA A 22 -25.98 6.95 -20.19
N LEU A 23 -24.76 6.66 -19.74
CA LEU A 23 -23.76 5.96 -20.55
C LEU A 23 -23.78 4.48 -20.18
N ALA A 24 -24.24 3.67 -21.14
CA ALA A 24 -24.21 2.22 -21.08
C ALA A 24 -22.76 1.72 -21.17
N VAL A 25 -22.38 0.85 -20.23
CA VAL A 25 -21.07 0.17 -20.23
C VAL A 25 -21.20 -1.14 -21.03
N GLY A 26 -20.58 -1.19 -22.20
CA GLY A 26 -20.41 -2.41 -23.00
C GLY A 26 -19.00 -3.01 -22.81
N PRO A 27 -18.81 -4.33 -22.99
CA PRO A 27 -17.54 -4.99 -22.76
C PRO A 27 -16.71 -5.07 -24.04
N ALA A 28 -15.66 -4.25 -24.18
CA ALA A 28 -14.65 -4.44 -25.23
C ALA A 28 -13.42 -3.55 -25.03
N LEU A 29 -12.56 -3.75 -24.02
CA LEU A 29 -11.30 -2.99 -23.93
C LEU A 29 -10.19 -3.77 -23.23
N SER A 30 -9.64 -4.78 -23.91
CA SER A 30 -8.29 -5.32 -23.60
C SER A 30 -7.25 -4.96 -24.67
N GLY A 31 -7.68 -4.41 -25.82
CA GLY A 31 -6.79 -4.05 -26.94
C GLY A 31 -6.23 -2.61 -26.91
N ASP A 32 -6.90 -1.67 -26.22
CA ASP A 32 -6.58 -0.24 -26.34
C ASP A 32 -5.37 0.22 -25.50
N VAL A 33 -4.96 -0.55 -24.49
CA VAL A 33 -3.79 -0.22 -23.66
C VAL A 33 -2.48 -0.57 -24.37
N GLU A 34 -2.42 -1.71 -25.07
CA GLU A 34 -1.26 -2.05 -25.90
C GLU A 34 -1.12 -1.13 -27.11
N ALA A 35 -2.24 -0.69 -27.71
CA ALA A 35 -2.22 0.24 -28.85
C ALA A 35 -1.72 1.63 -28.45
N ARG A 36 -2.11 2.15 -27.28
CA ARG A 36 -1.61 3.46 -26.77
C ARG A 36 -0.16 3.40 -26.30
N ALA A 37 0.27 2.30 -25.70
CA ALA A 37 1.68 2.07 -25.40
C ALA A 37 2.53 1.94 -26.67
N ALA A 38 1.94 1.45 -27.78
CA ALA A 38 2.59 1.39 -29.09
C ALA A 38 2.66 2.77 -29.79
N GLU A 39 1.65 3.63 -29.64
CA GLU A 39 1.71 5.01 -30.17
C GLU A 39 2.79 5.87 -29.50
N VAL A 40 2.98 5.73 -28.17
CA VAL A 40 4.11 6.36 -27.45
C VAL A 40 5.46 5.81 -27.93
N ARG A 41 5.52 4.56 -28.41
CA ARG A 41 6.73 3.90 -28.93
C ARG A 41 7.01 4.20 -30.41
N ALA A 42 6.03 4.74 -31.15
CA ALA A 42 6.12 4.90 -32.61
C ALA A 42 6.61 6.28 -33.07
N GLY A 43 6.82 7.25 -32.17
CA GLY A 43 7.56 8.47 -32.48
C GLY A 43 9.05 8.17 -32.55
N HIS A 44 9.57 7.99 -33.78
CA HIS A 44 11.01 8.01 -34.10
C HIS A 44 11.23 8.94 -35.30
N GLY A 45 10.87 10.21 -35.14
CA GLY A 45 11.09 11.32 -36.05
C GLY A 45 11.74 12.53 -35.38
N SER A 46 13.08 12.59 -35.39
CA SER A 46 13.90 13.82 -35.25
C SER A 46 13.61 14.74 -34.04
N GLY A 47 14.34 14.53 -32.93
CA GLY A 47 14.42 15.48 -31.80
C GLY A 47 13.36 15.30 -30.70
N GLU A 48 12.83 14.08 -30.55
CA GLU A 48 11.61 13.76 -29.80
C GLU A 48 11.82 13.44 -28.31
N ASP A 49 10.78 13.75 -27.53
CA ASP A 49 10.46 13.25 -26.19
C ASP A 49 10.87 11.78 -25.98
N THR A 50 11.69 11.49 -24.96
CA THR A 50 12.03 10.10 -24.57
C THR A 50 11.09 9.64 -23.45
N ALA A 51 10.28 8.61 -23.73
CA ALA A 51 9.46 7.96 -22.70
C ALA A 51 10.31 7.05 -21.79
N LEU A 52 10.05 7.11 -20.48
CA LEU A 52 10.74 6.33 -19.45
C LEU A 52 9.74 5.72 -18.48
N ARG A 53 9.77 4.39 -18.32
CA ARG A 53 9.11 3.70 -17.20
C ARG A 53 10.09 3.50 -16.04
N VAL A 54 9.82 4.16 -14.92
CA VAL A 54 10.61 4.01 -13.69
C VAL A 54 9.85 3.13 -12.71
N VAL A 55 10.52 2.11 -12.18
CA VAL A 55 9.98 1.22 -11.15
C VAL A 55 10.82 1.34 -9.89
N SER A 56 10.17 1.51 -8.74
CA SER A 56 10.79 1.56 -7.42
C SER A 56 10.23 0.47 -6.53
N TRP A 57 11.11 -0.29 -5.87
CA TRP A 57 10.68 -1.36 -5.00
C TRP A 57 11.68 -1.69 -3.89
N ASN A 58 11.24 -1.61 -2.63
CA ASN A 58 11.90 -2.33 -1.54
C ASN A 58 11.51 -3.82 -1.63
N ILE A 59 12.49 -4.68 -1.93
CA ILE A 59 12.24 -6.10 -2.23
C ILE A 59 12.50 -7.02 -1.04
N ARG A 60 13.14 -6.53 0.04
CA ARG A 60 13.52 -7.33 1.22
C ARG A 60 14.17 -8.67 0.82
N ASN A 61 15.29 -8.60 0.08
CA ASN A 61 16.03 -9.68 -0.59
C ASN A 61 15.27 -10.36 -1.74
N GLY A 62 13.95 -10.16 -1.85
CA GLY A 62 13.10 -10.83 -2.85
C GLY A 62 12.81 -12.29 -2.53
N ARG A 63 13.20 -12.77 -1.34
CA ARG A 63 13.08 -14.18 -0.90
C ARG A 63 12.15 -14.38 0.29
N LEU A 64 11.49 -13.31 0.78
CA LEU A 64 10.59 -13.35 1.95
C LEU A 64 11.26 -13.84 3.24
N GLY A 65 12.58 -13.66 3.36
CA GLY A 65 13.36 -14.21 4.47
C GLY A 65 13.75 -15.69 4.33
N GLY A 66 13.46 -16.33 3.19
CA GLY A 66 13.87 -17.71 2.89
C GLY A 66 13.16 -18.79 3.71
N THR A 67 12.13 -18.40 4.45
CA THR A 67 11.57 -19.23 5.49
C THR A 67 10.35 -20.04 5.05
N ASP A 68 9.69 -19.64 3.96
CA ASP A 68 8.49 -20.32 3.47
C ASP A 68 8.69 -21.84 3.18
N PRO A 69 7.86 -22.72 3.76
CA PRO A 69 7.88 -24.16 3.51
C PRO A 69 7.36 -24.56 2.10
N HIS A 70 6.55 -23.73 1.45
CA HIS A 70 6.12 -23.86 0.05
C HIS A 70 7.18 -23.35 -0.94
N PHE A 71 8.00 -22.39 -0.54
CA PHE A 71 9.13 -21.88 -1.31
C PHE A 71 10.44 -22.15 -0.61
N THR A 72 10.92 -23.40 -0.68
CA THR A 72 12.19 -23.80 -0.06
C THR A 72 13.31 -22.82 -0.41
N GLY A 73 13.83 -22.10 0.61
CA GLY A 73 14.91 -21.12 0.47
C GLY A 73 14.51 -19.78 -0.17
N GLY A 74 13.22 -19.53 -0.44
CA GLY A 74 12.71 -18.28 -1.02
C GLY A 74 12.96 -18.09 -2.52
N GLU A 75 13.64 -19.03 -3.17
CA GLU A 75 14.07 -18.97 -4.57
C GLU A 75 12.90 -18.85 -5.56
N GLN A 76 11.77 -19.50 -5.28
CA GLN A 76 10.59 -19.37 -6.12
C GLN A 76 10.00 -17.96 -6.07
N ASN A 77 10.01 -17.31 -4.90
CA ASN A 77 9.53 -15.94 -4.78
C ASN A 77 10.37 -15.00 -5.62
N LEU A 78 11.70 -15.12 -5.56
CA LEU A 78 12.60 -14.29 -6.36
C LEU A 78 12.41 -14.53 -7.87
N ARG A 79 12.24 -15.78 -8.31
CA ARG A 79 11.91 -16.08 -9.71
C ARG A 79 10.60 -15.43 -10.17
N GLN A 80 9.56 -15.51 -9.35
CA GLN A 80 8.26 -14.89 -9.63
C GLN A 80 8.34 -13.36 -9.62
N LEU A 81 9.11 -12.78 -8.69
CA LEU A 81 9.41 -11.35 -8.64
C LEU A 81 10.11 -10.90 -9.93
N ILE A 82 11.12 -11.63 -10.39
CA ILE A 82 11.80 -11.37 -11.67
C ILE A 82 10.82 -11.48 -12.84
N GLN A 83 9.90 -12.46 -12.84
CA GLN A 83 8.86 -12.57 -13.86
C GLN A 83 7.90 -11.37 -13.84
N PHE A 84 7.53 -10.88 -12.66
CA PHE A 84 6.76 -9.64 -12.50
C PHE A 84 7.51 -8.45 -13.12
N LEU A 85 8.79 -8.25 -12.78
CA LEU A 85 9.60 -7.17 -13.35
C LEU A 85 9.72 -7.25 -14.88
N ARG A 86 9.84 -8.47 -15.44
CA ARG A 86 9.87 -8.68 -16.89
C ARG A 86 8.53 -8.37 -17.57
N ARG A 87 7.42 -8.50 -16.86
CA ARG A 87 6.08 -8.09 -17.33
C ARG A 87 5.92 -6.58 -17.28
N GLU A 88 6.41 -5.93 -16.21
CA GLU A 88 6.38 -4.47 -16.09
C GLU A 88 7.31 -3.73 -17.05
N ARG A 89 8.42 -4.37 -17.46
CA ARG A 89 9.38 -3.85 -18.45
C ARG A 89 9.92 -2.46 -18.09
N PRO A 90 10.55 -2.29 -16.90
CA PRO A 90 11.12 -1.01 -16.50
C PRO A 90 12.20 -0.53 -17.49
N ASP A 91 12.25 0.76 -17.76
CA ASP A 91 13.43 1.40 -18.36
C ASP A 91 14.55 1.62 -17.34
N VAL A 92 14.11 1.94 -16.12
CA VAL A 92 14.92 2.14 -14.93
C VAL A 92 14.22 1.42 -13.79
N LEU A 93 14.94 0.53 -13.12
CA LEU A 93 14.50 -0.18 -11.92
C LEU A 93 15.40 0.23 -10.76
N VAL A 94 14.78 0.65 -9.67
CA VAL A 94 15.42 0.99 -8.40
C VAL A 94 14.99 -0.04 -7.37
N THR A 95 15.95 -0.80 -6.83
CA THR A 95 15.67 -1.76 -5.75
C THR A 95 16.34 -1.35 -4.46
N VAL A 96 15.58 -1.51 -3.38
CA VAL A 96 15.99 -1.28 -1.99
C VAL A 96 15.90 -2.60 -1.23
N GLU A 97 16.74 -2.77 -0.21
CA GLU A 97 16.93 -4.05 0.49
C GLU A 97 17.23 -5.21 -0.46
N THR A 98 18.14 -4.98 -1.41
CA THR A 98 18.44 -5.94 -2.47
C THR A 98 19.14 -7.19 -1.92
N TYR A 99 20.07 -7.00 -0.99
CA TYR A 99 20.69 -8.02 -0.13
C TYR A 99 21.09 -9.31 -0.86
N GLY A 100 22.01 -9.21 -1.81
CA GLY A 100 22.58 -10.32 -2.57
C GLY A 100 21.74 -10.76 -3.77
N ALA A 101 20.55 -10.19 -3.98
CA ALA A 101 19.71 -10.55 -5.13
C ALA A 101 20.07 -9.83 -6.44
N GLY A 102 20.98 -8.84 -6.41
CA GLY A 102 21.23 -7.93 -7.52
C GLY A 102 21.66 -8.61 -8.82
N ASP A 103 22.67 -9.48 -8.75
CA ASP A 103 23.18 -10.21 -9.90
C ASP A 103 22.15 -11.19 -10.48
N GLU A 104 21.34 -11.84 -9.63
CA GLU A 104 20.30 -12.75 -10.09
C GLU A 104 19.15 -12.02 -10.77
N ILE A 105 18.76 -10.85 -10.24
CA ILE A 105 17.80 -9.96 -10.90
C ILE A 105 18.34 -9.54 -12.26
N LEU A 106 19.60 -9.10 -12.35
CA LEU A 106 20.23 -8.72 -13.61
C LEU A 106 20.21 -9.87 -14.63
N ALA A 107 20.64 -11.06 -14.22
CA ALA A 107 20.64 -12.25 -15.06
C ALA A 107 19.22 -12.63 -15.50
N GLY A 108 18.25 -12.50 -14.60
CA GLY A 108 16.83 -12.75 -14.83
C GLY A 108 16.21 -11.80 -15.85
N LEU A 109 16.45 -10.49 -15.70
CA LEU A 109 16.00 -9.45 -16.63
C LEU A 109 16.59 -9.64 -18.03
N ASN A 110 17.86 -10.05 -18.12
CA ASN A 110 18.58 -10.24 -19.38
C ASN A 110 18.37 -11.61 -20.04
N ARG A 111 17.61 -12.52 -19.41
CA ARG A 111 17.38 -13.87 -19.94
C ARG A 111 16.61 -13.82 -21.26
N GLY A 112 17.27 -14.21 -22.35
CA GLY A 112 16.68 -14.22 -23.69
C GLY A 112 16.48 -12.81 -24.27
N VAL A 113 17.21 -11.82 -23.77
CA VAL A 113 17.21 -10.45 -24.28
C VAL A 113 18.44 -10.24 -25.16
N ASP A 114 18.23 -9.66 -26.35
CA ASP A 114 19.29 -9.31 -27.30
C ASP A 114 20.27 -8.30 -26.68
N GLU A 115 21.53 -8.35 -27.09
CA GLU A 115 22.64 -7.61 -26.48
C GLU A 115 22.39 -6.09 -26.41
N ASP A 116 21.80 -5.51 -27.45
CA ASP A 116 21.46 -4.09 -27.58
C ASP A 116 20.29 -3.64 -26.69
N ARG A 117 19.58 -4.58 -26.07
CA ARG A 117 18.41 -4.33 -25.20
C ARG A 117 18.62 -4.80 -23.76
N ARG A 118 19.82 -5.24 -23.43
CA ARG A 118 20.16 -5.73 -22.08
C ARG A 118 20.17 -4.59 -21.07
N TYR A 119 19.77 -4.93 -19.86
CA TYR A 119 19.98 -4.12 -18.69
C TYR A 119 21.45 -4.14 -18.29
N ALA A 120 21.96 -2.98 -17.89
CA ALA A 120 23.09 -2.87 -16.98
C ALA A 120 22.56 -2.89 -15.54
N GLY A 121 23.26 -3.59 -14.64
CA GLY A 121 23.01 -3.56 -13.20
C GLY A 121 24.16 -2.84 -12.51
N VAL A 122 23.82 -1.92 -11.61
CA VAL A 122 24.78 -1.11 -10.86
C VAL A 122 24.47 -1.21 -9.38
N GLN A 123 25.31 -1.94 -8.66
CA GLN A 123 25.32 -1.94 -7.20
C GLN A 123 25.69 -0.55 -6.69
N ILE A 124 24.83 0.08 -5.90
CA ILE A 124 25.05 1.42 -5.34
C ILE A 124 25.76 1.33 -3.99
N THR A 125 25.29 0.44 -3.12
CA THR A 125 25.89 0.18 -1.80
C THR A 125 27.26 -0.44 -1.92
N VAL A 126 28.31 0.32 -1.58
CA VAL A 126 29.71 -0.12 -1.69
C VAL A 126 30.56 0.43 -0.55
N GLY A 127 31.30 -0.47 0.10
CA GLY A 127 32.29 -0.13 1.14
C GLY A 127 31.66 0.37 2.44
N THR A 128 30.42 -0.04 2.73
CA THR A 128 29.75 0.34 3.97
C THR A 128 30.12 -0.60 5.12
N LYS A 129 29.87 -0.17 6.35
CA LYS A 129 30.10 -0.99 7.56
C LYS A 129 29.27 -2.28 7.53
N GLU A 130 28.05 -2.23 6.99
CA GLU A 130 27.19 -3.40 6.83
C GLU A 130 27.82 -4.45 5.92
N GLN A 131 28.53 -4.05 4.87
CA GLN A 131 29.24 -4.98 3.99
C GLN A 131 30.48 -5.61 4.61
N GLU A 132 31.02 -5.05 5.71
CA GLU A 132 32.05 -5.71 6.51
C GLU A 132 31.50 -6.98 7.19
N GLU A 133 30.18 -7.05 7.44
CA GLU A 133 29.51 -8.23 7.99
C GLU A 133 29.19 -9.30 6.93
N GLY A 134 29.19 -8.94 5.64
CA GLY A 134 28.99 -9.86 4.53
C GLY A 134 28.74 -9.17 3.19
N PRO A 135 29.17 -9.75 2.06
CA PRO A 135 29.03 -9.13 0.74
C PRO A 135 27.56 -8.92 0.32
N ASP A 136 26.66 -9.81 0.76
CA ASP A 136 25.22 -9.78 0.49
C ASP A 136 24.45 -8.73 1.33
N ARG A 137 25.17 -7.81 1.98
CA ARG A 137 24.61 -6.67 2.72
C ARG A 137 24.55 -5.41 1.85
N ASP A 138 24.38 -5.59 0.54
CA ASP A 138 24.19 -4.55 -0.46
C ASP A 138 22.72 -4.11 -0.56
N ASN A 139 22.40 -2.96 0.02
CA ASN A 139 21.02 -2.48 0.13
C ASN A 139 20.45 -2.00 -1.22
N LEU A 140 21.21 -1.16 -1.94
CA LEU A 140 20.70 -0.37 -3.06
C LEU A 140 21.30 -0.82 -4.40
N TRP A 141 20.42 -1.03 -5.39
CA TRP A 141 20.79 -1.31 -6.78
C TRP A 141 19.96 -0.51 -7.77
N LEU A 142 20.58 -0.21 -8.92
CA LEU A 142 19.93 0.39 -10.08
C LEU A 142 20.12 -0.51 -11.30
N PHE A 143 19.05 -0.74 -12.06
CA PHE A 143 19.09 -1.44 -13.34
C PHE A 143 18.53 -0.56 -14.43
N THR A 144 19.16 -0.52 -15.59
CA THR A 144 18.70 0.33 -16.69
C THR A 144 19.05 -0.25 -18.05
N ARG A 145 18.19 0.01 -19.05
CA ARG A 145 18.46 -0.32 -20.47
C ARG A 145 19.32 0.74 -21.17
N TYR A 146 19.53 1.89 -20.55
CA TYR A 146 20.26 3.00 -21.13
C TYR A 146 21.75 2.94 -20.76
N PRO A 147 22.63 3.48 -21.62
CA PRO A 147 24.04 3.61 -21.28
C PRO A 147 24.24 4.39 -19.97
N VAL A 148 24.93 3.77 -19.02
CA VAL A 148 25.38 4.43 -17.79
C VAL A 148 26.62 5.26 -18.13
N VAL A 149 26.50 6.59 -18.06
CA VAL A 149 27.62 7.50 -18.35
C VAL A 149 28.49 7.77 -17.14
N GLU A 150 27.87 7.73 -15.96
CA GLU A 150 28.55 7.99 -14.70
C GLU A 150 27.88 7.18 -13.59
N ARG A 151 28.69 6.59 -12.72
CA ARG A 151 28.25 6.18 -11.39
C ARG A 151 28.80 7.20 -10.40
N TYR A 152 27.93 7.86 -9.66
CA TYR A 152 28.37 8.87 -8.69
C TYR A 152 29.19 8.23 -7.58
N ALA A 153 30.18 8.98 -7.07
CA ALA A 153 31.11 8.49 -6.06
C ALA A 153 30.34 8.02 -4.80
N PRO A 154 30.58 6.79 -4.29
CA PRO A 154 29.93 6.31 -3.07
C PRO A 154 30.23 7.19 -1.85
N ILE A 155 29.26 7.31 -0.96
CA ILE A 155 29.35 8.04 0.31
C ILE A 155 29.48 7.02 1.44
N ASN A 156 30.33 7.19 2.43
CA ASN A 156 30.37 6.32 3.62
C ASN A 156 30.70 7.16 4.87
N GLU A 157 29.82 8.11 5.17
CA GLU A 157 29.96 9.06 6.28
C GLU A 157 28.90 8.79 7.35
N ASP A 158 29.07 9.30 8.57
CA ASP A 158 28.14 9.01 9.68
C ASP A 158 26.71 9.53 9.43
N ARG A 159 26.59 10.68 8.75
CA ARG A 159 25.31 11.34 8.44
C ARG A 159 24.58 10.68 7.25
N LEU A 160 25.33 10.07 6.33
CA LEU A 160 24.80 9.45 5.11
C LEU A 160 25.82 8.48 4.51
N SER A 161 25.38 7.30 4.09
CA SER A 161 26.21 6.31 3.41
C SER A 161 25.56 5.81 2.11
N SER A 162 26.31 5.04 1.32
CA SER A 162 25.86 4.37 0.11
C SER A 162 24.89 3.21 0.41
N PHE A 163 24.73 2.86 1.69
CA PHE A 163 23.63 2.03 2.15
C PHE A 163 22.29 2.79 2.06
N ASN A 164 22.31 4.12 2.17
CA ASN A 164 21.12 4.98 2.21
C ASN A 164 20.89 5.77 0.93
N PHE A 165 21.94 6.17 0.21
CA PHE A 165 21.78 7.03 -0.96
C PHE A 165 22.92 6.88 -1.96
N GLY A 166 22.58 6.86 -3.25
CA GLY A 166 23.53 6.98 -4.34
C GLY A 166 22.85 6.84 -5.69
N GLY A 167 23.60 6.98 -6.78
CA GLY A 167 22.97 7.03 -8.09
C GLY A 167 23.90 6.89 -9.28
N ILE A 168 23.29 6.95 -10.44
CA ILE A 168 23.93 6.93 -11.75
C ILE A 168 23.41 8.07 -12.61
N ARG A 169 24.16 8.41 -13.65
CA ARG A 169 23.68 9.19 -14.77
C ARG A 169 23.55 8.29 -15.98
N ILE A 170 22.41 8.39 -16.67
CA ILE A 170 22.13 7.65 -17.89
C ILE A 170 22.05 8.60 -19.08
N ARG A 171 22.39 8.12 -20.26
CA ARG A 171 22.21 8.84 -21.53
C ARG A 171 21.03 8.30 -22.31
N LEU A 172 20.13 9.19 -22.70
CA LEU A 172 18.94 8.89 -23.48
C LEU A 172 19.26 8.85 -24.99
N PRO A 173 18.38 8.29 -25.84
CA PRO A 173 18.62 8.15 -27.29
C PRO A 173 18.85 9.49 -28.00
N ASP A 174 18.21 10.56 -27.53
CA ASP A 174 18.39 11.94 -28.00
C ASP A 174 19.70 12.60 -27.54
N GLY A 175 20.52 11.89 -26.76
CA GLY A 175 21.81 12.35 -26.25
C GLY A 175 21.75 13.15 -24.95
N LYS A 176 20.56 13.52 -24.45
CA LYS A 176 20.43 14.15 -23.12
C LYS A 176 20.71 13.13 -22.02
N GLU A 177 21.01 13.66 -20.84
CA GLU A 177 21.37 12.87 -19.67
C GLU A 177 20.39 13.10 -18.53
N VAL A 178 20.08 12.04 -17.79
CA VAL A 178 19.20 12.07 -16.62
C VAL A 178 19.93 11.44 -15.44
N SER A 179 19.86 12.09 -14.29
CA SER A 179 20.42 11.54 -13.04
C SER A 179 19.35 10.73 -12.32
N VAL A 180 19.68 9.49 -11.97
CA VAL A 180 18.79 8.57 -11.25
C VAL A 180 19.41 8.19 -9.92
N PHE A 181 18.70 8.40 -8.82
CA PHE A 181 19.14 8.08 -7.47
C PHE A 181 18.24 7.05 -6.80
N SER A 182 18.87 6.14 -6.08
CA SER A 182 18.24 5.21 -5.14
C SER A 182 18.35 5.77 -3.73
N THR A 183 17.25 5.73 -2.98
CA THR A 183 17.16 6.29 -1.62
C THR A 183 16.52 5.28 -0.66
N TRP A 184 17.16 5.07 0.48
CA TRP A 184 16.61 4.40 1.66
C TRP A 184 16.90 5.25 2.89
N LEU A 185 15.91 6.03 3.33
CA LEU A 185 16.08 6.89 4.50
C LEU A 185 15.96 6.08 5.80
N TRP A 186 16.42 6.68 6.90
CA TRP A 186 16.43 6.05 8.22
C TRP A 186 15.07 5.44 8.61
N ASN A 187 15.06 4.14 8.90
CA ASN A 187 13.84 3.34 9.07
C ASN A 187 13.25 3.29 10.49
N ALA A 188 13.93 3.88 11.49
CA ALA A 188 13.38 3.92 12.84
C ALA A 188 12.33 5.03 13.00
N GLY A 189 11.40 4.87 13.95
CA GLY A 189 10.30 5.82 14.17
C GLY A 189 9.11 5.47 13.25
N TRP A 190 8.43 4.37 13.59
CA TRP A 190 7.36 3.74 12.78
C TRP A 190 6.16 4.67 12.59
N ALA A 191 6.22 5.51 11.56
CA ALA A 191 5.31 6.64 11.34
C ALA A 191 3.87 6.23 11.01
N TRP A 192 3.70 5.17 10.22
CA TRP A 192 2.39 4.70 9.82
C TRP A 192 1.58 4.14 11.00
N GLY A 193 2.20 3.36 11.89
CA GLY A 193 1.49 2.68 12.98
C GLY A 193 0.80 3.65 13.96
N THR A 194 1.45 4.77 14.30
CA THR A 194 0.86 5.79 15.19
C THR A 194 -0.26 6.58 14.53
N ALA A 195 -0.16 6.84 13.22
CA ALA A 195 -1.22 7.47 12.44
C ALA A 195 -2.44 6.54 12.30
N ASP A 196 -2.22 5.27 11.98
CA ASP A 196 -3.27 4.24 11.90
C ASP A 196 -4.03 4.09 13.21
N ASP A 197 -3.27 3.94 14.30
CA ASP A 197 -3.81 3.85 15.65
C ASP A 197 -4.69 5.05 16.01
N THR A 198 -4.24 6.25 15.66
CA THR A 198 -4.97 7.49 15.96
C THR A 198 -6.21 7.63 15.10
N ALA A 199 -6.16 7.26 13.82
CA ALA A 199 -7.33 7.24 12.95
C ALA A 199 -8.40 6.29 13.49
N LEU A 200 -7.99 5.10 13.95
CA LEU A 200 -8.89 4.14 14.60
C LEU A 200 -9.49 4.71 15.91
N ASP A 201 -8.69 5.36 16.74
CA ASP A 201 -9.19 5.99 17.97
C ASP A 201 -10.27 7.04 17.64
N LEU A 202 -10.03 7.89 16.64
CA LEU A 202 -10.96 8.91 16.18
C LEU A 202 -12.24 8.31 15.58
N LYS A 203 -12.11 7.29 14.72
CA LYS A 203 -13.24 6.59 14.09
C LYS A 203 -14.25 6.08 15.11
N TYR A 204 -13.76 5.54 16.22
CA TYR A 204 -14.58 4.93 17.26
C TYR A 204 -14.82 5.81 18.48
N GLY A 205 -14.34 7.05 18.49
CA GLY A 205 -14.48 7.97 19.62
C GLY A 205 -13.74 7.54 20.88
N LEU A 206 -12.65 6.78 20.73
CA LEU A 206 -11.78 6.35 21.82
C LEU A 206 -10.85 7.49 22.24
N PRO A 207 -10.32 7.47 23.49
CA PRO A 207 -9.26 8.38 23.89
C PRO A 207 -8.04 8.21 22.98
N ARG A 208 -7.59 9.32 22.37
CA ARG A 208 -6.40 9.31 21.51
C ARG A 208 -5.17 8.83 22.28
N ARG A 209 -4.48 7.84 21.73
CA ARG A 209 -3.18 7.37 22.24
C ARG A 209 -2.03 8.32 21.89
N TRP A 210 -2.15 9.03 20.77
CA TRP A 210 -1.12 9.94 20.27
C TRP A 210 -1.73 11.26 19.82
N THR A 211 -1.04 12.35 20.11
CA THR A 211 -1.30 13.69 19.56
C THR A 211 -0.70 13.82 18.15
N ASP A 212 -1.16 14.79 17.36
CA ASP A 212 -0.61 15.05 16.02
C ASP A 212 0.90 15.33 16.07
N GLN A 213 1.34 16.04 17.12
CA GLN A 213 2.76 16.34 17.32
C GLN A 213 3.59 15.08 17.61
N GLU A 214 3.10 14.15 18.44
CA GLU A 214 3.80 12.89 18.71
C GLU A 214 3.88 12.00 17.47
N ILE A 215 2.83 12.00 16.64
CA ILE A 215 2.83 11.30 15.35
C ILE A 215 3.90 11.90 14.44
N ILE A 216 3.91 13.22 14.26
CA ILE A 216 4.91 13.91 13.42
C ILE A 216 6.33 13.70 13.94
N GLN A 217 6.53 13.62 15.25
CA GLN A 217 7.84 13.35 15.88
C GLN A 217 8.38 11.94 15.61
N THR A 218 7.57 11.01 15.09
CA THR A 218 8.09 9.75 14.56
C THR A 218 8.92 9.94 13.29
N ASP A 219 8.81 11.10 12.62
CA ASP A 219 9.73 11.50 11.56
C ASP A 219 11.05 11.99 12.14
N LEU A 220 11.85 11.05 12.64
CA LEU A 220 13.02 11.32 13.48
C LEU A 220 14.02 12.30 12.83
N GLU A 221 14.72 13.06 13.68
CA GLU A 221 15.73 14.05 13.26
C GLU A 221 16.78 13.45 12.30
N ARG A 222 17.21 12.22 12.52
CA ARG A 222 18.16 11.52 11.63
C ARG A 222 17.63 11.35 10.20
N ARG A 223 16.32 11.08 10.05
CA ARG A 223 15.68 10.96 8.73
C ARG A 223 15.63 12.31 8.01
N GLN A 224 15.27 13.36 8.75
CA GLN A 224 15.25 14.73 8.26
C GLN A 224 16.66 15.23 7.87
N GLU A 225 17.67 14.87 8.65
CA GLU A 225 19.08 15.17 8.36
C GLU A 225 19.54 14.50 7.07
N MET A 226 19.24 13.21 6.87
CA MET A 226 19.55 12.50 5.62
C MET A 226 18.93 13.21 4.41
N ALA A 227 17.64 13.55 4.48
CA ALA A 227 16.96 14.29 3.42
C ALA A 227 17.65 15.64 3.13
N SER A 228 18.03 16.36 4.18
CA SER A 228 18.71 17.65 4.07
C SER A 228 20.11 17.54 3.44
N VAL A 229 20.90 16.54 3.84
CA VAL A 229 22.24 16.27 3.27
C VAL A 229 22.13 15.91 1.79
N ILE A 230 21.19 15.04 1.44
CA ILE A 230 20.95 14.62 0.05
C ILE A 230 20.68 15.86 -0.81
N VAL A 231 19.72 16.68 -0.41
CA VAL A 231 19.26 17.83 -1.20
C VAL A 231 20.28 18.96 -1.24
N ASN A 232 20.83 19.36 -0.10
CA ASN A 232 21.61 20.59 0.02
C ASN A 232 23.12 20.39 -0.21
N GLU A 233 23.62 19.16 -0.07
CA GLU A 233 25.05 18.86 -0.19
C GLU A 233 25.32 17.93 -1.38
N ARG A 234 24.67 16.76 -1.43
CA ARG A 234 25.02 15.70 -2.40
C ARG A 234 24.55 15.97 -3.81
N LEU A 235 23.29 16.35 -4.01
CA LEU A 235 22.78 16.66 -5.35
C LEU A 235 23.59 17.81 -6.00
N PRO A 236 23.88 18.94 -5.32
CA PRO A 236 24.76 19.96 -5.87
C PRO A 236 26.16 19.45 -6.20
N GLN A 237 26.76 18.63 -5.33
CA GLN A 237 28.09 18.05 -5.56
C GLN A 237 28.14 17.14 -6.79
N TYR A 238 27.12 16.31 -6.99
CA TYR A 238 27.08 15.32 -8.09
C TYR A 238 26.65 15.92 -9.42
N ILE A 239 25.66 16.81 -9.41
CA ILE A 239 25.01 17.27 -10.63
C ILE A 239 25.57 18.62 -11.06
N GLY A 240 25.86 19.52 -10.11
CA GLY A 240 26.33 20.88 -10.35
C GLY A 240 25.30 21.82 -10.97
N ASP A 241 24.44 21.32 -11.85
CA ASP A 241 23.35 22.05 -12.50
C ASP A 241 22.01 21.82 -11.76
N PRO A 242 21.43 22.85 -11.10
CA PRO A 242 20.14 22.72 -10.43
C PRO A 242 18.96 22.52 -11.39
N GLY A 243 19.12 22.81 -12.69
CA GLY A 243 18.11 22.64 -13.72
C GLY A 243 18.10 21.25 -14.38
N ALA A 244 19.14 20.45 -14.17
CA ALA A 244 19.26 19.13 -14.78
C ALA A 244 18.14 18.18 -14.31
N PRO A 245 17.63 17.30 -15.21
CA PRO A 245 16.59 16.35 -14.87
C PRO A 245 17.09 15.30 -13.87
N VAL A 246 16.34 15.14 -12.78
CA VAL A 246 16.63 14.20 -11.69
C VAL A 246 15.41 13.33 -11.41
N ILE A 247 15.64 12.03 -11.29
CA ILE A 247 14.71 11.05 -10.77
C ILE A 247 15.31 10.48 -9.49
N MET A 248 14.55 10.47 -8.40
CA MET A 248 14.95 9.87 -7.13
C MET A 248 13.86 8.90 -6.69
N ALA A 249 14.24 7.68 -6.34
CA ALA A 249 13.26 6.67 -5.99
C ALA A 249 13.73 5.75 -4.87
N GLY A 250 12.78 5.16 -4.14
CA GLY A 250 13.05 4.15 -3.12
C GLY A 250 12.09 4.27 -1.94
N ASP A 251 12.54 3.75 -0.79
CA ASP A 251 11.78 3.73 0.45
C ASP A 251 12.26 4.86 1.37
N PHE A 252 11.39 5.84 1.56
CA PHE A 252 11.71 7.04 2.33
C PHE A 252 11.38 6.86 3.81
N ASN A 253 10.78 5.74 4.22
CA ASN A 253 10.42 5.43 5.60
C ASN A 253 9.58 6.52 6.32
N THR A 254 8.96 7.43 5.57
CA THR A 254 8.10 8.51 6.06
C THR A 254 6.90 8.65 5.14
N MET A 255 5.85 9.32 5.59
CA MET A 255 4.62 9.51 4.80
C MET A 255 4.62 10.85 4.07
N SER A 256 3.69 11.02 3.12
CA SER A 256 3.59 12.25 2.32
C SER A 256 2.72 13.31 2.99
N PRO A 257 3.15 14.58 3.06
CA PRO A 257 2.28 15.66 3.52
C PRO A 257 1.13 15.94 2.53
N LEU A 258 1.26 15.54 1.25
CA LEU A 258 0.18 15.67 0.27
C LEU A 258 -0.97 14.70 0.57
N ASP A 259 -0.65 13.51 1.06
CA ASP A 259 -1.65 12.47 1.42
C ASP A 259 -2.42 12.88 2.66
N TRP A 260 -1.71 13.44 3.63
CA TRP A 260 -2.24 13.87 4.92
C TRP A 260 -2.51 15.38 5.00
N SER A 261 -2.83 16.00 3.86
CA SER A 261 -3.13 17.43 3.78
C SER A 261 -4.55 17.75 4.28
N ALA A 262 -4.79 19.02 4.62
CA ALA A 262 -6.13 19.50 5.00
C ALA A 262 -7.21 19.23 3.93
N GLN A 263 -6.82 19.09 2.66
CA GLN A 263 -7.73 18.75 1.57
C GLN A 263 -8.32 17.33 1.72
N TRP A 264 -7.52 16.38 2.23
CA TRP A 264 -7.89 14.97 2.33
C TRP A 264 -8.17 14.52 3.77
N ALA A 265 -8.15 15.43 4.74
CA ALA A 265 -8.45 15.13 6.14
C ALA A 265 -9.77 14.37 6.34
N GLY A 266 -10.81 14.68 5.54
CA GLY A 266 -12.11 13.99 5.60
C GLY A 266 -12.20 12.72 4.75
N ALA A 267 -11.13 12.31 4.08
CA ALA A 267 -11.13 11.08 3.31
C ALA A 267 -11.22 9.86 4.25
N PRO A 268 -11.78 8.73 3.80
CA PRO A 268 -11.87 7.56 4.65
C PRO A 268 -10.46 7.16 5.14
N GLY A 269 -10.36 6.67 6.38
CA GLY A 269 -9.07 6.29 6.98
C GLY A 269 -8.22 7.44 7.52
N HIS A 270 -8.57 8.71 7.22
CA HIS A 270 -7.83 9.89 7.69
C HIS A 270 -8.47 10.52 8.93
N GLU A 271 -9.80 10.42 9.08
CA GLU A 271 -10.56 10.81 10.29
C GLU A 271 -10.29 12.23 10.80
N GLY A 272 -10.02 13.16 9.89
CA GLY A 272 -9.74 14.57 10.19
C GLY A 272 -8.28 14.90 10.47
N LEU A 273 -7.37 13.90 10.42
CA LEU A 273 -5.94 14.12 10.64
C LEU A 273 -5.32 14.94 9.51
N VAL A 274 -4.49 15.91 9.90
CA VAL A 274 -3.62 16.69 9.01
C VAL A 274 -2.20 16.56 9.54
N LEU A 275 -1.36 15.83 8.82
CA LEU A 275 -0.03 15.44 9.30
C LEU A 275 1.04 15.95 8.34
N GLU A 276 1.89 16.82 8.87
CA GLU A 276 2.97 17.43 8.12
C GLU A 276 4.24 16.61 8.34
N TRP A 277 4.71 15.89 7.31
CA TRP A 277 5.88 15.01 7.37
C TRP A 277 7.16 15.77 7.01
N PRO A 278 8.02 16.14 7.97
CA PRO A 278 9.13 17.07 7.74
C PRO A 278 10.18 16.57 6.74
N ALA A 279 10.50 15.27 6.72
CA ALA A 279 11.50 14.75 5.80
C ALA A 279 11.06 14.91 4.33
N MET A 280 9.78 14.68 4.02
CA MET A 280 9.25 14.87 2.66
C MET A 280 9.20 16.34 2.24
N LYS A 281 8.94 17.26 3.19
CA LYS A 281 8.97 18.70 2.91
C LYS A 281 10.32 19.17 2.38
N VAL A 282 11.42 18.58 2.83
CA VAL A 282 12.76 18.94 2.33
C VAL A 282 12.86 18.71 0.82
N PHE A 283 12.32 17.61 0.31
CA PHE A 283 12.33 17.32 -1.12
C PHE A 283 11.36 18.23 -1.90
N GLU A 284 10.16 18.47 -1.38
CA GLU A 284 9.18 19.38 -2.00
C GLU A 284 9.75 20.81 -2.14
N GLN A 285 10.36 21.34 -1.07
CA GLN A 285 11.00 22.66 -1.07
C GLN A 285 12.20 22.74 -2.03
N ALA A 286 12.83 21.61 -2.32
CA ALA A 286 13.90 21.50 -3.31
C ALA A 286 13.41 21.37 -4.76
N GLY A 287 12.10 21.47 -4.98
CA GLY A 287 11.47 21.40 -6.30
C GLY A 287 11.23 19.99 -6.81
N PHE A 288 11.35 18.96 -5.97
CA PHE A 288 10.92 17.62 -6.35
C PHE A 288 9.39 17.51 -6.34
N VAL A 289 8.88 16.81 -7.34
CA VAL A 289 7.47 16.47 -7.51
C VAL A 289 7.29 14.98 -7.21
N ASP A 290 6.37 14.66 -6.31
CA ASP A 290 5.89 13.30 -6.09
C ASP A 290 5.12 12.82 -7.33
N THR A 291 5.71 11.89 -8.09
CA THR A 291 5.14 11.44 -9.37
C THR A 291 3.82 10.70 -9.20
N TYR A 292 3.64 10.00 -8.07
CA TYR A 292 2.39 9.28 -7.79
C TYR A 292 1.26 10.26 -7.55
N ARG A 293 1.48 11.25 -6.67
CA ARG A 293 0.45 12.24 -6.33
C ARG A 293 0.20 13.25 -7.45
N ALA A 294 1.21 13.51 -8.29
CA ALA A 294 1.01 14.26 -9.53
C ALA A 294 0.03 13.53 -10.47
N ALA A 295 0.21 12.22 -10.69
CA ALA A 295 -0.68 11.42 -11.55
C ALA A 295 -2.04 11.12 -10.91
N ASN A 296 -2.08 10.98 -9.58
CA ASN A 296 -3.24 10.60 -8.79
C ASN A 296 -3.52 11.65 -7.69
N PRO A 297 -3.99 12.86 -8.06
CA PRO A 297 -4.10 13.98 -7.12
C PRO A 297 -5.12 13.76 -5.99
N ASP A 298 -6.08 12.86 -6.20
CA ASP A 298 -7.07 12.48 -5.18
C ASP A 298 -6.53 11.40 -4.24
N ALA A 299 -6.00 11.81 -3.09
CA ALA A 299 -5.46 10.88 -2.10
C ALA A 299 -6.52 10.04 -1.40
N GLY A 300 -7.77 10.53 -1.34
CA GLY A 300 -8.88 9.77 -0.77
C GLY A 300 -9.35 8.64 -1.69
N ARG A 301 -9.33 8.86 -3.00
CA ARG A 301 -9.71 7.84 -3.99
C ARG A 301 -8.55 6.90 -4.35
N TYR A 302 -7.34 7.45 -4.44
CA TYR A 302 -6.13 6.75 -4.88
C TYR A 302 -5.04 6.86 -3.80
N PRO A 303 -5.16 6.14 -2.68
CA PRO A 303 -4.22 6.22 -1.56
C PRO A 303 -2.79 5.86 -1.99
N GLY A 304 -2.63 4.89 -2.89
CA GLY A 304 -1.33 4.44 -3.38
C GLY A 304 -0.57 3.63 -2.34
N ARG A 305 -1.25 2.70 -1.67
CA ARG A 305 -0.65 2.02 -0.51
C ARG A 305 0.59 1.24 -0.96
N THR A 306 1.68 1.45 -0.22
CA THR A 306 2.91 0.64 -0.36
C THR A 306 3.27 -0.03 0.95
N TRP A 307 2.73 0.46 2.08
CA TRP A 307 2.93 -0.10 3.41
C TRP A 307 1.57 -0.49 4.06
N SER A 308 1.28 -1.76 4.27
CA SER A 308 2.08 -2.89 3.79
C SER A 308 1.26 -4.12 3.40
N PRO A 309 1.57 -4.75 2.25
CA PRO A 309 1.07 -6.08 1.91
C PRO A 309 1.25 -7.15 3.00
N TYR A 310 2.31 -7.09 3.80
CA TYR A 310 2.67 -8.14 4.77
C TYR A 310 2.30 -7.81 6.20
N PHE A 311 2.29 -6.53 6.56
CA PHE A 311 1.89 -6.09 7.89
C PHE A 311 0.40 -5.76 7.97
N GLY A 312 -0.32 -5.93 6.86
CA GLY A 312 -1.70 -5.50 6.69
C GLY A 312 -1.77 -4.02 6.33
N PHE A 313 -2.77 -3.65 5.53
CA PHE A 313 -2.98 -2.26 5.12
C PHE A 313 -3.64 -1.39 6.19
N GLY A 314 -3.95 -1.97 7.35
CA GLY A 314 -4.54 -1.26 8.47
C GLY A 314 -5.84 -0.54 8.14
N TYR A 315 -6.19 0.41 8.98
CA TYR A 315 -7.28 1.34 8.75
C TYR A 315 -6.82 2.53 7.90
N ALA A 316 -5.71 3.17 8.28
CA ALA A 316 -5.16 4.34 7.60
C ALA A 316 -4.25 3.95 6.42
N PRO A 317 -4.28 4.71 5.30
CA PRO A 317 -3.38 4.44 4.19
C PRO A 317 -1.92 4.68 4.57
N GLY A 318 -1.03 3.77 4.15
CA GLY A 318 0.42 3.88 4.30
C GLY A 318 1.12 3.90 2.95
N ARG A 319 1.75 5.02 2.61
CA ARG A 319 2.60 5.18 1.42
C ARG A 319 3.93 5.80 1.83
N ILE A 320 4.98 4.98 1.76
CA ILE A 320 6.35 5.34 2.17
C ILE A 320 7.39 5.14 1.07
N ASP A 321 7.00 4.52 -0.04
CA ASP A 321 7.83 4.34 -1.21
C ASP A 321 7.44 5.39 -2.25
N PHE A 322 8.45 6.03 -2.85
CA PHE A 322 8.25 7.19 -3.73
C PHE A 322 9.11 7.09 -4.98
N ILE A 323 8.58 7.66 -6.06
CA ILE A 323 9.37 8.15 -7.20
C ILE A 323 9.15 9.66 -7.25
N LEU A 324 10.23 10.40 -7.04
CA LEU A 324 10.30 11.86 -7.09
C LEU A 324 11.01 12.30 -8.37
N ALA A 325 10.50 13.35 -9.01
CA ALA A 325 11.10 13.94 -10.22
C ALA A 325 11.37 15.43 -10.03
N ARG A 326 12.47 15.94 -10.58
CA ARG A 326 12.81 17.37 -10.62
C ARG A 326 13.41 17.74 -11.97
N GLY A 327 13.11 18.95 -12.44
CA GLY A 327 13.64 19.52 -13.69
C GLY A 327 12.53 19.75 -14.70
N ALA A 328 12.60 20.87 -15.43
CA ALA A 328 11.55 21.29 -16.36
C ALA A 328 11.42 20.39 -17.59
N ASP A 329 12.43 19.58 -17.86
CA ASP A 329 12.44 18.61 -18.95
C ASP A 329 11.66 17.33 -18.62
N ILE A 330 11.23 17.10 -17.37
CA ILE A 330 10.49 15.89 -16.99
C ILE A 330 8.99 16.17 -16.94
N ARG A 331 8.22 15.41 -17.74
CA ARG A 331 6.76 15.37 -17.70
C ARG A 331 6.28 14.02 -17.17
N ILE A 332 5.34 14.05 -16.23
CA ILE A 332 4.73 12.85 -15.65
C ILE A 332 3.48 12.52 -16.47
N THR A 333 3.35 11.26 -16.90
CA THR A 333 2.25 10.80 -17.77
C THR A 333 1.34 9.76 -17.13
N GLY A 334 1.84 9.09 -16.08
CA GLY A 334 1.05 8.17 -15.27
C GLY A 334 1.86 7.65 -14.09
N SER A 335 1.17 7.16 -13.07
CA SER A 335 1.79 6.44 -11.95
C SER A 335 0.77 5.53 -11.28
N HIS A 336 1.21 4.38 -10.78
CA HIS A 336 0.35 3.41 -10.09
C HIS A 336 1.19 2.56 -9.12
N THR A 337 0.50 1.81 -8.25
CA THR A 337 1.12 0.86 -7.34
C THR A 337 0.68 -0.57 -7.62
N HIS A 338 1.53 -1.55 -7.25
CA HIS A 338 1.15 -2.95 -7.22
C HIS A 338 1.35 -3.52 -5.82
N THR A 339 0.34 -4.22 -5.33
CA THR A 339 0.31 -4.85 -4.01
C THR A 339 -0.23 -6.29 -4.07
N ARG A 340 -0.40 -6.83 -5.28
CA ARG A 340 -0.90 -8.19 -5.53
C ARG A 340 -0.01 -8.93 -6.52
N ARG A 341 0.17 -10.23 -6.29
CA ARG A 341 0.89 -11.09 -7.24
C ARG A 341 0.18 -11.15 -8.59
N LEU A 342 0.95 -11.51 -9.62
CA LEU A 342 0.39 -11.80 -10.93
C LEU A 342 -0.64 -12.93 -10.80
N PRO A 343 -1.74 -12.92 -11.58
CA PRO A 343 -2.77 -13.95 -11.49
C PRO A 343 -2.23 -15.38 -11.60
N GLU A 344 -1.23 -15.60 -12.46
CA GLU A 344 -0.56 -16.91 -12.63
C GLU A 344 0.34 -17.34 -11.46
N HIS A 345 0.68 -16.42 -10.55
CA HIS A 345 1.47 -16.71 -9.35
C HIS A 345 0.59 -16.91 -8.11
N GLN A 346 -0.71 -16.61 -8.22
CA GLN A 346 -1.62 -16.68 -7.09
C GLN A 346 -1.93 -18.14 -6.73
N VAL A 347 -1.78 -18.47 -5.46
CA VAL A 347 -2.11 -19.75 -4.84
C VAL A 347 -3.06 -19.47 -3.68
N VAL A 348 -4.30 -19.95 -3.80
CA VAL A 348 -5.33 -19.85 -2.75
C VAL A 348 -4.78 -20.40 -1.43
N SER A 349 -5.04 -19.72 -0.31
CA SER A 349 -4.43 -19.87 1.03
C SER A 349 -3.06 -19.23 1.24
N PHE A 350 -2.20 -19.14 0.21
CA PHE A 350 -0.91 -18.47 0.32
C PHE A 350 -1.06 -16.95 0.19
N ASP A 351 -1.76 -16.46 -0.84
CA ASP A 351 -1.94 -15.01 -1.03
C ASP A 351 -2.84 -14.37 0.03
N ASP A 352 -3.65 -15.18 0.74
CA ASP A 352 -4.42 -14.70 1.89
C ASP A 352 -3.51 -14.32 3.08
N GLN A 353 -2.29 -14.86 3.12
CA GLN A 353 -1.25 -14.51 4.09
C GLN A 353 -0.17 -13.59 3.51
N PHE A 354 0.25 -13.85 2.28
CA PHE A 354 1.36 -13.20 1.59
C PHE A 354 0.88 -12.68 0.23
N PRO A 355 0.05 -11.62 0.25
CA PRO A 355 -0.62 -11.15 -0.96
C PRO A 355 0.35 -10.63 -2.03
N PHE A 356 1.63 -10.44 -1.67
CA PHE A 356 2.64 -9.88 -2.56
C PHE A 356 4.02 -10.53 -2.43
N TYR A 357 4.97 -10.12 -3.28
CA TYR A 357 6.34 -10.66 -3.32
C TYR A 357 7.29 -10.03 -2.30
N SER A 358 6.85 -8.97 -1.64
CA SER A 358 7.59 -8.19 -0.64
C SER A 358 6.59 -7.63 0.36
N ASP A 359 7.09 -7.22 1.53
CA ASP A 359 6.33 -6.45 2.51
C ASP A 359 6.08 -5.00 2.08
N HIS A 360 6.70 -4.56 0.98
CA HIS A 360 6.40 -3.31 0.30
C HIS A 360 5.70 -3.52 -1.05
N GLY A 361 4.74 -2.64 -1.35
CA GLY A 361 4.19 -2.46 -2.69
C GLY A 361 5.21 -1.84 -3.65
N VAL A 362 4.99 -2.05 -4.95
CA VAL A 362 5.79 -1.43 -6.03
C VAL A 362 5.21 -0.07 -6.38
N VAL A 363 6.05 0.93 -6.68
CA VAL A 363 5.64 2.17 -7.35
C VAL A 363 6.15 2.16 -8.79
N VAL A 364 5.26 2.42 -9.74
CA VAL A 364 5.58 2.52 -11.17
C VAL A 364 5.17 3.90 -11.67
N SER A 365 6.08 4.61 -12.33
CA SER A 365 5.80 5.92 -12.94
C SER A 365 6.25 5.96 -14.40
N ASP A 366 5.34 6.38 -15.27
CA ASP A 366 5.60 6.61 -16.68
C ASP A 366 5.88 8.10 -16.91
N LEU A 367 7.08 8.41 -17.38
CA LEU A 367 7.63 9.75 -17.55
C LEU A 367 7.99 10.00 -19.01
N VAL A 368 8.13 11.27 -19.37
CA VAL A 368 8.69 11.72 -20.63
C VAL A 368 9.76 12.77 -20.34
N VAL A 369 10.94 12.60 -20.92
CA VAL A 369 12.05 13.57 -20.83
C VAL A 369 12.09 14.36 -22.15
N HIS A 370 12.14 15.70 -22.02
CA HIS A 370 11.95 16.77 -23.03
C HIS A 370 10.53 17.30 -23.19
N GLY A 371 9.60 16.81 -22.37
CA GLY A 371 8.23 17.28 -22.36
C GLY A 371 8.08 18.68 -21.74
N GLY A 372 8.13 19.73 -22.55
CA GLY A 372 7.66 21.06 -22.15
C GLY A 372 6.13 21.15 -22.25
N GLY A 373 5.43 21.33 -21.12
CA GLY A 373 3.97 21.50 -21.11
C GLY A 373 3.28 20.90 -19.88
N PRO A 374 1.96 21.12 -19.71
CA PRO A 374 1.21 20.53 -18.60
C PRO A 374 1.24 18.99 -18.68
N SER A 375 1.39 18.34 -17.53
CA SER A 375 1.24 16.89 -17.42
C SER A 375 -0.15 16.47 -17.92
N TYR A 376 -0.17 15.50 -18.85
CA TYR A 376 -1.40 14.90 -19.36
C TYR A 376 -1.63 13.58 -18.64
N PHE A 377 -2.72 13.51 -17.90
CA PHE A 377 -3.19 12.29 -17.27
C PHE A 377 -4.06 11.54 -18.28
N GLY A 378 -3.56 10.42 -18.82
CA GLY A 378 -4.45 9.42 -19.37
C GLY A 378 -5.35 8.88 -18.24
N GLU A 379 -6.46 8.19 -18.57
CA GLU A 379 -7.16 7.43 -17.54
C GLU A 379 -6.16 6.48 -16.86
N PRO A 380 -6.09 6.46 -15.51
CA PRO A 380 -5.17 5.59 -14.80
C PRO A 380 -5.40 4.12 -15.24
N PRO A 381 -4.35 3.30 -15.33
CA PRO A 381 -4.50 1.88 -15.63
C PRO A 381 -5.55 1.23 -14.72
N ARG A 382 -6.39 0.37 -15.31
CA ARG A 382 -7.54 -0.30 -14.66
C ARG A 382 -7.20 -1.35 -13.60
N GLU A 383 -5.95 -1.39 -13.11
CA GLU A 383 -5.62 -2.13 -11.88
C GLU A 383 -5.41 -1.11 -10.75
N THR A 384 -6.48 -0.38 -10.47
CA THR A 384 -6.63 0.38 -9.24
C THR A 384 -6.71 -0.61 -8.10
N GLU A 385 -5.96 -0.40 -7.01
CA GLU A 385 -6.44 -0.81 -5.69
C GLU A 385 -7.94 -0.49 -5.63
N PRO A 386 -8.81 -1.39 -5.13
CA PRO A 386 -10.23 -1.04 -5.01
C PRO A 386 -10.31 0.33 -4.32
N PRO A 387 -11.08 1.28 -4.86
CA PRO A 387 -11.10 2.65 -4.35
C PRO A 387 -11.25 2.60 -2.83
N PHE A 388 -10.37 3.33 -2.15
CA PHE A 388 -10.38 3.38 -0.70
C PHE A 388 -11.78 3.83 -0.26
N GLY A 389 -12.40 3.09 0.66
CA GLY A 389 -13.81 3.27 0.96
C GLY A 389 -14.74 2.59 -0.05
N VAL A 390 -14.53 1.29 -0.31
CA VAL A 390 -15.71 0.42 -0.45
C VAL A 390 -16.52 0.69 0.82
N GLU A 391 -17.53 1.55 0.73
CA GLU A 391 -18.58 1.62 1.72
C GLU A 391 -19.12 0.21 1.77
N TRP A 392 -18.68 -0.57 2.76
CA TRP A 392 -19.33 -1.82 3.06
C TRP A 392 -20.77 -1.43 3.34
N PRO A 393 -21.73 -1.91 2.53
CA PRO A 393 -23.08 -1.43 2.61
C PRO A 393 -23.52 -1.59 4.06
N GLU A 394 -24.19 -0.54 4.58
CA GLU A 394 -24.78 -0.58 5.91
C GLU A 394 -25.44 -1.95 6.12
N PRO A 395 -25.11 -2.66 7.21
CA PRO A 395 -25.47 -4.05 7.36
C PRO A 395 -27.00 -4.19 7.24
N ALA A 396 -27.43 -4.99 6.27
CA ALA A 396 -28.85 -5.15 6.01
C ALA A 396 -29.53 -5.84 7.20
N GLY A 397 -30.72 -5.36 7.56
CA GLY A 397 -31.55 -5.91 8.63
C GLY A 397 -31.57 -5.05 9.89
N LYS A 398 -32.26 -5.54 10.91
CA LYS A 398 -32.35 -4.93 12.23
C LYS A 398 -31.33 -5.60 13.15
N LEU A 399 -30.52 -4.80 13.85
CA LEU A 399 -29.57 -5.31 14.85
C LEU A 399 -30.31 -6.16 15.90
N VAL A 400 -29.83 -7.37 16.12
CA VAL A 400 -30.28 -8.24 17.22
C VAL A 400 -29.72 -7.68 18.52
N PRO A 401 -30.54 -7.45 19.56
CA PRO A 401 -30.04 -6.94 20.84
C PRO A 401 -29.00 -7.88 21.45
N ARG A 402 -27.86 -7.34 21.86
CA ARG A 402 -26.72 -8.11 22.40
C ARG A 402 -27.08 -8.92 23.64
N GLU A 403 -28.01 -8.43 24.45
CA GLU A 403 -28.54 -9.12 25.63
C GLU A 403 -29.33 -10.40 25.28
N GLU A 404 -29.75 -10.56 24.02
CA GLU A 404 -30.38 -11.78 23.52
C GLU A 404 -29.35 -12.77 22.93
N ILE A 405 -28.06 -12.44 22.93
CA ILE A 405 -26.97 -13.25 22.37
C ILE A 405 -26.00 -13.68 23.48
N THR A 406 -25.62 -14.95 23.48
CA THR A 406 -24.47 -15.45 24.25
C THR A 406 -23.37 -15.89 23.30
N ALA A 407 -22.11 -15.80 23.73
CA ALA A 407 -20.95 -16.19 22.93
C ALA A 407 -20.08 -17.19 23.68
N THR A 408 -19.67 -18.24 22.99
CA THR A 408 -18.65 -19.20 23.43
C THR A 408 -17.58 -19.33 22.35
N ALA A 409 -16.35 -19.66 22.74
CA ALA A 409 -15.27 -19.88 21.77
C ALA A 409 -14.58 -21.22 22.01
N THR A 410 -13.95 -21.75 20.96
CA THR A 410 -13.14 -22.98 21.05
C THR A 410 -12.00 -22.82 22.04
N THR A 411 -11.33 -21.67 22.01
CA THR A 411 -10.36 -21.22 23.00
C THR A 411 -10.46 -19.72 23.20
N ALA A 412 -9.96 -19.24 24.33
CA ALA A 412 -9.78 -17.82 24.61
C ALA A 412 -8.57 -17.67 25.54
N HIS A 413 -7.74 -16.67 25.29
CA HIS A 413 -6.73 -16.29 26.27
C HIS A 413 -7.40 -15.62 27.47
N VAL A 414 -6.81 -15.77 28.66
CA VAL A 414 -7.33 -15.16 29.88
C VAL A 414 -7.46 -13.63 29.73
N GLY A 415 -8.65 -13.08 30.01
CA GLY A 415 -8.97 -11.67 29.79
C GLY A 415 -9.40 -11.31 28.37
N PHE A 416 -9.53 -12.29 27.46
CA PHE A 416 -9.95 -12.13 26.06
C PHE A 416 -11.07 -13.12 25.71
N GLU A 417 -12.01 -13.30 26.63
CA GLU A 417 -13.12 -14.25 26.53
C GLU A 417 -14.08 -13.93 25.37
N ALA A 418 -14.81 -14.94 24.90
CA ALA A 418 -15.75 -14.81 23.79
C ALA A 418 -16.81 -13.70 23.97
N THR A 419 -17.22 -13.43 25.21
CA THR A 419 -18.22 -12.38 25.52
C THR A 419 -17.75 -10.98 25.13
N LYS A 420 -16.44 -10.74 25.04
CA LYS A 420 -15.86 -9.46 24.64
C LYS A 420 -16.07 -9.14 23.16
N ALA A 421 -16.37 -10.15 22.34
CA ALA A 421 -16.71 -9.92 20.94
C ALA A 421 -18.18 -9.53 20.73
N ILE A 422 -19.00 -9.43 21.78
CA ILE A 422 -20.43 -9.06 21.68
C ILE A 422 -20.85 -8.03 22.74
N ASP A 423 -19.88 -7.37 23.39
CA ASP A 423 -20.14 -6.47 24.51
C ASP A 423 -20.39 -5.02 24.07
N GLY A 424 -20.22 -4.69 22.79
CA GLY A 424 -20.38 -3.34 22.24
C GLY A 424 -19.21 -2.42 22.54
N ASP A 425 -18.10 -2.90 23.10
CA ASP A 425 -16.92 -2.12 23.43
C ASP A 425 -15.74 -2.51 22.55
N VAL A 426 -15.46 -1.67 21.55
CA VAL A 426 -14.39 -1.92 20.59
C VAL A 426 -12.97 -1.80 21.17
N ALA A 427 -12.83 -1.39 22.44
CA ALA A 427 -11.57 -1.42 23.16
C ALA A 427 -11.26 -2.80 23.77
N THR A 428 -12.23 -3.72 23.79
CA THR A 428 -12.03 -5.11 24.18
C THR A 428 -12.07 -6.04 22.97
N MET A 429 -11.70 -7.31 23.16
CA MET A 429 -11.78 -8.30 22.09
C MET A 429 -11.84 -9.72 22.64
N TRP A 430 -12.46 -10.63 21.89
CA TRP A 430 -12.11 -12.04 21.95
C TRP A 430 -10.78 -12.26 21.23
N HIS A 431 -9.94 -13.14 21.77
CA HIS A 431 -8.72 -13.59 21.11
C HIS A 431 -8.43 -15.05 21.48
N SER A 432 -8.17 -15.89 20.48
CA SER A 432 -7.82 -17.31 20.65
C SER A 432 -6.59 -17.47 21.52
N GLU A 433 -6.45 -18.60 22.21
CA GLU A 433 -5.30 -18.85 23.09
C GLU A 433 -3.96 -18.80 22.32
N TRP A 434 -3.03 -17.96 22.78
CA TRP A 434 -1.70 -17.79 22.20
C TRP A 434 -0.55 -18.27 23.10
N SER A 435 -0.82 -18.68 24.35
CA SER A 435 0.20 -19.11 25.30
C SER A 435 -0.29 -20.19 26.29
N PRO A 436 -0.14 -21.49 25.97
CA PRO A 436 0.45 -22.03 24.75
C PRO A 436 -0.49 -21.88 23.55
N LYS A 437 0.05 -21.51 22.39
CA LYS A 437 -0.75 -21.24 21.19
C LYS A 437 -1.60 -22.44 20.77
N SER A 438 -2.88 -22.18 20.53
CA SER A 438 -3.82 -23.12 19.93
C SER A 438 -3.89 -22.91 18.41
N SER A 439 -3.87 -24.00 17.63
CA SER A 439 -3.90 -23.95 16.17
C SER A 439 -5.28 -23.53 15.63
N LEU A 440 -5.32 -22.80 14.51
CA LEU A 440 -6.57 -22.65 13.74
C LEU A 440 -6.95 -23.99 13.06
N PRO A 441 -8.23 -24.24 12.74
CA PRO A 441 -9.37 -23.34 12.89
C PRO A 441 -9.76 -23.08 14.34
N GLN A 442 -10.11 -21.82 14.65
CA GLN A 442 -10.72 -21.41 15.92
C GLN A 442 -12.07 -20.79 15.62
N SER A 443 -13.02 -20.84 16.55
CA SER A 443 -14.35 -20.29 16.31
C SER A 443 -14.95 -19.62 17.52
N ILE A 444 -15.84 -18.69 17.24
CA ILE A 444 -16.81 -18.14 18.18
C ILE A 444 -18.21 -18.57 17.74
N THR A 445 -18.95 -19.17 18.67
CA THR A 445 -20.34 -19.60 18.47
C THR A 445 -21.25 -18.64 19.22
N LEU A 446 -22.17 -18.03 18.48
CA LEU A 446 -23.19 -17.12 18.96
C LEU A 446 -24.52 -17.88 19.09
N GLU A 447 -25.10 -17.93 20.29
CA GLU A 447 -26.44 -18.44 20.53
C GLU A 447 -27.41 -17.26 20.52
N LEU A 448 -28.41 -17.28 19.65
CA LEU A 448 -29.25 -16.11 19.34
C LEU A 448 -30.53 -16.03 20.21
N GLY A 449 -30.66 -16.90 21.22
CA GLY A 449 -31.81 -17.03 22.13
C GLY A 449 -33.07 -17.67 21.52
N LYS A 450 -33.27 -17.55 20.20
CA LYS A 450 -34.38 -18.15 19.44
C LYS A 450 -33.96 -18.38 17.99
N VAL A 451 -34.76 -19.14 17.23
CA VAL A 451 -34.59 -19.20 15.77
C VAL A 451 -34.94 -17.84 15.18
N ARG A 452 -33.97 -17.21 14.53
CA ARG A 452 -34.09 -15.91 13.85
C ARG A 452 -33.88 -16.07 12.36
N ARG A 453 -34.44 -15.14 11.59
CA ARG A 453 -34.16 -14.99 10.17
C ARG A 453 -32.97 -14.04 9.98
N VAL A 454 -31.76 -14.58 10.06
CA VAL A 454 -30.51 -13.81 10.07
C VAL A 454 -30.18 -13.30 8.65
N ARG A 455 -30.01 -11.98 8.54
CA ARG A 455 -29.73 -11.28 7.29
C ARG A 455 -28.23 -11.03 7.11
N THR A 456 -27.54 -10.57 8.15
CA THR A 456 -26.14 -10.11 8.09
C THR A 456 -25.41 -10.48 9.37
N LEU A 457 -24.12 -10.80 9.26
CA LEU A 457 -23.15 -10.83 10.36
C LEU A 457 -22.06 -9.81 10.07
N THR A 458 -21.75 -8.89 10.99
CA THR A 458 -20.58 -8.02 10.85
C THR A 458 -19.45 -8.48 11.75
N TYR A 459 -18.22 -8.23 11.31
CA TYR A 459 -16.98 -8.54 12.00
C TYR A 459 -16.13 -7.28 12.07
N GLN A 460 -15.73 -6.91 13.27
CA GLN A 460 -14.74 -5.87 13.53
C GLN A 460 -13.43 -6.51 13.99
N GLY A 461 -12.38 -6.29 13.20
CA GLY A 461 -11.00 -6.64 13.58
C GLY A 461 -10.48 -5.72 14.68
N ARG A 462 -9.24 -5.97 15.10
CA ARG A 462 -8.58 -5.21 16.16
C ARG A 462 -8.48 -3.73 15.83
N VAL A 463 -8.83 -2.89 16.80
CA VAL A 463 -8.73 -1.42 16.72
C VAL A 463 -7.32 -0.97 17.15
N THR A 464 -6.30 -1.48 16.45
CA THR A 464 -4.90 -1.10 16.63
C THR A 464 -4.03 -1.55 15.44
N SER A 465 -2.92 -0.86 15.22
CA SER A 465 -1.80 -1.19 14.34
C SER A 465 -1.14 -2.56 14.61
N ARG A 466 -1.53 -3.25 15.69
CA ARG A 466 -1.10 -4.63 16.01
C ARG A 466 -2.18 -5.64 15.65
N TYR A 467 -2.15 -6.13 14.42
CA TYR A 467 -3.26 -6.89 13.83
C TYR A 467 -3.30 -8.39 14.15
N ASN A 468 -2.47 -8.91 15.07
CA ASN A 468 -2.46 -10.35 15.38
C ASN A 468 -3.86 -10.84 15.72
N GLY A 469 -4.37 -11.81 14.96
CA GLY A 469 -5.71 -12.37 15.07
C GLY A 469 -6.73 -11.83 14.06
N ASN A 470 -6.42 -10.76 13.31
CA ASN A 470 -7.36 -10.23 12.31
C ASN A 470 -7.65 -11.29 11.24
N VAL A 471 -8.94 -11.51 10.99
CA VAL A 471 -9.40 -12.64 10.18
C VAL A 471 -9.21 -12.37 8.69
N THR A 472 -8.54 -13.29 8.00
CA THR A 472 -8.29 -13.22 6.54
C THR A 472 -9.00 -14.32 5.76
N HIS A 473 -9.28 -15.48 6.36
CA HIS A 473 -10.10 -16.53 5.76
C HIS A 473 -11.03 -17.13 6.81
N TRP A 474 -12.31 -17.20 6.47
CA TRP A 474 -13.38 -17.53 7.40
C TRP A 474 -14.49 -18.33 6.72
N ARG A 475 -15.28 -19.02 7.55
CA ARG A 475 -16.60 -19.53 7.16
C ARG A 475 -17.61 -19.34 8.28
N VAL A 476 -18.87 -19.21 7.88
CA VAL A 476 -20.02 -19.17 8.80
C VAL A 476 -20.77 -20.49 8.70
N LEU A 477 -20.99 -21.14 9.85
CA LEU A 477 -21.89 -22.27 9.99
C LEU A 477 -23.13 -21.86 10.78
N ALA A 478 -24.26 -22.52 10.53
CA ALA A 478 -25.51 -22.24 11.23
C ALA A 478 -26.19 -23.53 11.72
N ALA A 479 -26.89 -23.44 12.85
CA ALA A 479 -27.74 -24.50 13.37
C ALA A 479 -29.09 -23.95 13.84
N ARG A 480 -30.14 -24.77 13.75
CA ARG A 480 -31.47 -24.46 14.31
C ARG A 480 -31.71 -25.10 15.68
N ASP A 481 -31.05 -26.22 15.94
CA ASP A 481 -31.16 -27.04 17.15
C ASP A 481 -30.00 -26.82 18.14
N GLY A 482 -29.00 -26.02 17.75
CA GLY A 482 -27.79 -25.76 18.54
C GLY A 482 -26.69 -26.81 18.41
N SER A 483 -26.87 -27.86 17.61
CA SER A 483 -25.89 -28.95 17.48
C SER A 483 -25.60 -29.35 16.03
N SER A 484 -26.58 -29.31 15.14
CA SER A 484 -26.45 -29.70 13.73
C SER A 484 -26.00 -28.51 12.86
N PHE A 485 -24.71 -28.16 12.95
CA PHE A 485 -24.13 -27.08 12.16
C PHE A 485 -23.91 -27.48 10.69
N HIS A 486 -24.33 -26.61 9.77
CA HIS A 486 -24.01 -26.71 8.34
C HIS A 486 -23.34 -25.41 7.87
N GLN A 487 -22.40 -25.54 6.94
CA GLN A 487 -21.74 -24.39 6.33
C GLN A 487 -22.74 -23.58 5.50
N VAL A 488 -22.77 -22.27 5.71
CA VAL A 488 -23.64 -21.31 5.00
C VAL A 488 -22.85 -20.60 3.92
N VAL A 489 -21.69 -20.08 4.27
CA VAL A 489 -20.85 -19.25 3.40
C VAL A 489 -19.41 -19.29 3.89
N GLU A 490 -18.48 -19.06 2.97
CA GLU A 490 -17.03 -18.99 3.18
C GLU A 490 -16.47 -17.86 2.31
N GLY A 491 -15.41 -17.21 2.77
CA GLY A 491 -14.80 -16.11 2.05
C GLY A 491 -13.47 -15.67 2.65
N THR A 492 -12.80 -14.78 1.94
CA THR A 492 -11.52 -14.18 2.35
C THR A 492 -11.61 -12.67 2.40
N TRP A 493 -10.72 -12.06 3.18
CA TRP A 493 -10.62 -10.63 3.38
C TRP A 493 -9.15 -10.20 3.46
N GLU A 494 -8.87 -8.99 2.98
CA GLU A 494 -7.58 -8.35 3.29
C GLU A 494 -7.41 -8.15 4.80
N ALA A 495 -6.19 -8.36 5.29
CA ALA A 495 -5.80 -8.05 6.66
C ALA A 495 -5.84 -6.53 6.89
N ASN A 496 -6.95 -6.05 7.45
CA ASN A 496 -7.18 -4.64 7.79
C ASN A 496 -8.17 -4.52 8.95
N SER A 497 -8.34 -3.30 9.47
CA SER A 497 -9.19 -3.01 10.63
C SER A 497 -10.56 -2.41 10.27
N TRP A 498 -10.94 -2.47 8.99
CA TRP A 498 -12.27 -2.04 8.55
C TRP A 498 -13.32 -3.05 9.00
N GLU A 499 -14.51 -2.57 9.40
CA GLU A 499 -15.65 -3.45 9.66
C GLU A 499 -16.03 -4.17 8.36
N LYS A 500 -16.34 -5.46 8.49
CA LYS A 500 -16.63 -6.34 7.36
C LYS A 500 -18.02 -6.92 7.54
N ALA A 501 -18.80 -7.02 6.47
CA ALA A 501 -20.16 -7.55 6.50
C ALA A 501 -20.29 -8.83 5.67
N ILE A 502 -21.00 -9.82 6.22
CA ILE A 502 -21.31 -11.09 5.58
C ILE A 502 -22.82 -11.13 5.33
N ASP A 503 -23.21 -11.19 4.06
CA ASP A 503 -24.60 -11.42 3.66
C ASP A 503 -24.97 -12.90 3.88
N LEU A 504 -25.85 -13.16 4.85
CA LEU A 504 -26.34 -14.50 5.19
C LEU A 504 -27.70 -14.83 4.56
N LYS A 505 -28.20 -14.00 3.63
CA LYS A 505 -29.36 -14.24 2.78
C LYS A 505 -30.65 -14.70 3.50
N GLY A 506 -30.85 -14.27 4.76
CA GLY A 506 -32.08 -14.58 5.50
C GLY A 506 -32.16 -16.03 5.99
N ILE A 507 -31.05 -16.68 6.30
CA ILE A 507 -31.06 -18.03 6.89
C ILE A 507 -31.84 -18.06 8.20
N HIS A 508 -32.45 -19.21 8.50
CA HIS A 508 -33.10 -19.43 9.79
C HIS A 508 -32.18 -20.19 10.71
N ALA A 509 -31.70 -19.55 11.77
CA ALA A 509 -30.73 -20.11 12.70
C ALA A 509 -31.04 -19.68 14.14
N SER A 510 -30.79 -20.57 15.09
CA SER A 510 -30.69 -20.21 16.52
C SER A 510 -29.25 -20.07 16.96
N HIS A 511 -28.29 -20.61 16.20
CA HIS A 511 -26.86 -20.53 16.46
C HIS A 511 -26.10 -20.20 15.18
N LEU A 512 -25.09 -19.34 15.31
CA LEU A 512 -24.10 -19.08 14.26
C LEU A 512 -22.72 -19.42 14.80
N ARG A 513 -21.89 -20.08 14.01
CA ARG A 513 -20.48 -20.29 14.30
C ARG A 513 -19.65 -19.56 13.26
N PHE A 514 -18.95 -18.52 13.71
CA PHE A 514 -17.95 -17.83 12.91
C PHE A 514 -16.62 -18.53 13.14
N GLU A 515 -16.18 -19.28 12.13
CA GLU A 515 -14.96 -20.07 12.17
C GLU A 515 -13.86 -19.38 11.36
N VAL A 516 -12.74 -19.13 12.03
CA VAL A 516 -11.55 -18.50 11.48
C VAL A 516 -10.61 -19.61 11.04
N ILE A 517 -10.40 -19.69 9.72
CA ILE A 517 -9.53 -20.67 9.09
C ILE A 517 -8.09 -20.13 9.07
N TRP A 518 -7.94 -18.83 8.74
CA TRP A 518 -6.67 -18.11 8.78
C TRP A 518 -6.84 -16.73 9.40
N GLY A 519 -5.83 -16.31 10.14
CA GLY A 519 -5.76 -14.95 10.68
C GLY A 519 -4.34 -14.44 10.76
N PHE A 520 -4.23 -13.11 10.75
CA PHE A 520 -2.97 -12.40 10.70
C PHE A 520 -2.12 -12.66 11.96
N GLU A 521 -0.80 -12.65 11.82
CA GLU A 521 0.13 -12.61 12.96
C GLU A 521 1.45 -11.94 12.49
N THR A 522 2.27 -11.41 13.40
CA THR A 522 3.47 -10.62 13.03
C THR A 522 4.76 -11.46 13.07
N THR A 523 4.76 -12.63 13.71
CA THR A 523 5.97 -13.43 14.01
C THR A 523 6.48 -14.28 12.84
N TRP A 524 5.96 -14.09 11.61
CA TRP A 524 6.18 -14.97 10.45
C TRP A 524 7.57 -14.94 9.79
N ILE A 525 8.59 -14.37 10.43
CA ILE A 525 9.94 -14.30 9.86
C ILE A 525 10.64 -15.69 9.85
N SER A 526 10.00 -16.77 10.32
CA SER A 526 10.63 -18.10 10.47
C SER A 526 10.01 -19.28 9.71
N GLY A 527 9.02 -19.08 8.84
CA GLY A 527 8.69 -20.14 7.86
C GLY A 527 7.70 -21.19 8.29
N SER A 528 6.77 -20.77 9.14
CA SER A 528 5.75 -21.63 9.69
C SER A 528 4.56 -21.72 8.73
N THR A 529 4.02 -22.93 8.52
CA THR A 529 2.69 -23.17 7.91
C THR A 529 1.53 -22.87 8.87
N ASP A 530 1.84 -22.28 10.02
CA ASP A 530 0.84 -21.99 11.04
C ASP A 530 -0.18 -20.97 10.47
N PRO A 531 -1.48 -21.26 10.59
CA PRO A 531 -2.53 -20.41 10.02
C PRO A 531 -2.76 -19.12 10.82
N GLY A 532 -2.09 -18.96 11.98
CA GLY A 532 -2.06 -17.74 12.78
C GLY A 532 -2.93 -17.77 14.01
N LEU A 533 -3.54 -16.62 14.32
CA LEU A 533 -4.38 -16.42 15.50
C LEU A 533 -5.77 -15.96 15.06
N ALA A 534 -6.75 -15.99 15.96
CA ALA A 534 -8.09 -15.46 15.70
C ALA A 534 -8.46 -14.42 16.76
N ALA A 535 -8.93 -13.26 16.34
CA ALA A 535 -9.42 -12.21 17.21
C ALA A 535 -10.61 -11.49 16.58
N ALA A 536 -11.56 -11.09 17.42
CA ALA A 536 -12.69 -10.27 17.05
C ALA A 536 -12.94 -9.25 18.15
N THR A 537 -12.89 -7.98 17.79
CA THR A 537 -13.24 -6.89 18.69
C THR A 537 -14.76 -6.81 18.85
N GLU A 538 -15.51 -6.99 17.77
CA GLU A 538 -16.96 -7.04 17.83
C GLU A 538 -17.52 -7.91 16.71
N ILE A 539 -18.61 -8.64 16.99
CA ILE A 539 -19.42 -9.37 16.04
C ILE A 539 -20.88 -9.01 16.28
N ARG A 540 -21.53 -8.47 15.26
CA ARG A 540 -22.96 -8.09 15.33
C ARG A 540 -23.78 -8.96 14.41
N VAL A 541 -25.00 -9.27 14.84
CA VAL A 541 -25.96 -10.08 14.06
C VAL A 541 -27.18 -9.23 13.74
N TYR A 542 -27.61 -9.24 12.49
CA TYR A 542 -28.78 -8.53 12.01
C TYR A 542 -29.82 -9.52 11.51
N GLU A 543 -31.08 -9.30 11.87
CA GLU A 543 -32.23 -10.12 11.45
C GLU A 543 -33.12 -9.35 10.45
N GLU A 544 -33.83 -10.07 9.59
CA GLU A 544 -34.88 -9.45 8.80
C GLU A 544 -36.01 -8.94 9.71
N PRO A 545 -36.64 -7.78 9.41
CA PRO A 545 -37.82 -7.34 10.11
C PRO A 545 -38.91 -8.43 10.07
N ALA A 546 -39.64 -8.61 11.18
CA ALA A 546 -40.86 -9.41 11.14
C ALA A 546 -41.83 -8.76 10.13
N GLY A 547 -42.15 -9.49 9.06
CA GLY A 547 -43.06 -9.06 8.00
C GLY A 547 -44.52 -9.06 8.42
#